data_AF-A0A3E1NH28-F1
#
_entry.id   AF-A0A3E1NH28-F1
#
_cell.length_a   1.000
_cell.length_b   1.000
_cell.length_c   1.000
_cell.angle_alpha   90.00
_cell.angle_beta   90.00
_cell.angle_gamma   90.00
#
_symmetry.space_group_name_H-M   'P 1'
#
loop_
_entity.id
_entity.type
_entity.pdbx_description
1 polymer ?
#
loop_
_entity_poly.entity_id
_entity_poly.type
_entity_poly.pdbx_seq_one_letter_code
_entity_poly.pdbx_strand_id
1 'polypeptide(L)'
;MKRKRNPQVADQFNISRPAVSKHIKILTECGLITIRQQGRERFCVAKLQKLDEVSQWVEQYRPFWTARLDALDAFLSQAAQPAVKRKQSKK
;
A
#
# COMPACT_ATOMS: atom_id res chain seq x y z
N MET A 1 16.59 11.74 18.77
CA MET A 1 16.28 10.99 17.54
C MET A 1 17.58 10.50 16.89
N LYS A 2 17.84 9.18 16.90
CA LYS A 2 19.13 8.61 16.47
C LYS A 2 19.32 8.73 14.95
N ARG A 3 20.25 9.58 14.52
CA ARG A 3 20.64 9.77 13.12
C ARG A 3 21.64 8.66 12.75
N LYS A 4 21.22 7.64 11.99
CA LYS A 4 22.07 6.48 11.62
C LYS A 4 22.82 6.72 10.30
N ARG A 5 24.09 6.32 10.27
CA ARG A 5 25.02 6.43 9.12
C ARG A 5 24.67 5.43 8.01
N ASN A 6 24.99 5.78 6.77
CA ASN A 6 24.60 5.10 5.53
C ASN A 6 25.37 3.83 5.08
N PRO A 7 26.24 3.18 5.89
CA PRO A 7 26.57 1.76 5.68
C PRO A 7 25.52 0.83 6.31
N GLN A 8 24.87 1.29 7.39
CA GLN A 8 24.02 0.45 8.23
C GLN A 8 22.67 0.13 7.60
N VAL A 9 22.23 0.88 6.58
CA VAL A 9 20.96 0.63 5.91
C VAL A 9 21.07 -0.66 5.10
N ALA A 10 22.16 -0.85 4.36
CA ALA A 10 22.37 -2.09 3.60
C ALA A 10 22.61 -3.30 4.51
N ASP A 11 23.28 -3.11 5.65
CA ASP A 11 23.50 -4.18 6.63
C ASP A 11 22.21 -4.56 7.42
N GLN A 12 21.12 -3.79 7.29
CA GLN A 12 19.80 -4.10 7.87
C GLN A 12 18.91 -4.93 6.95
N PHE A 13 19.29 -5.13 5.69
CA PHE A 13 18.52 -5.93 4.75
C PHE A 13 19.30 -7.16 4.32
N ASN A 14 18.62 -8.31 4.28
CA ASN A 14 19.21 -9.59 3.89
C ASN A 14 19.40 -9.72 2.36
N ILE A 15 19.59 -8.60 1.66
CA ILE A 15 19.76 -8.50 0.20
C ILE A 15 21.11 -7.87 -0.14
N SER A 16 21.60 -8.13 -1.35
CA SER A 16 22.93 -7.66 -1.77
C SER A 16 23.00 -6.12 -1.79
N ARG A 17 24.17 -5.57 -1.43
CA ARG A 17 24.44 -4.12 -1.45
C ARG A 17 24.08 -3.43 -2.79
N PRO A 18 24.33 -4.03 -3.97
CA PRO A 18 23.87 -3.49 -5.24
C PRO A 18 22.34 -3.40 -5.34
N ALA A 19 21.63 -4.41 -4.84
CA ALA A 19 20.17 -4.41 -4.80
C ALA A 19 19.64 -3.32 -3.87
N VAL A 20 20.23 -3.12 -2.69
CA VAL A 20 19.87 -2.02 -1.78
C VAL A 20 20.08 -0.66 -2.46
N SER A 21 21.22 -0.46 -3.14
CA SER A 21 21.50 0.78 -3.87
C SER A 21 20.47 1.05 -4.98
N LYS A 22 20.05 0.00 -5.70
CA LYS A 22 19.02 0.09 -6.74
C LYS A 22 17.66 0.49 -6.17
N HIS A 23 17.26 -0.10 -5.04
CA HIS A 23 16.02 0.29 -4.35
C HIS A 23 16.09 1.72 -3.80
N ILE A 24 17.21 2.14 -3.21
CA ILE A 24 17.38 3.54 -2.75
C ILE A 24 17.27 4.50 -3.93
N LYS A 25 17.84 4.16 -5.09
CA LYS A 25 17.72 4.97 -6.30
C LYS A 25 16.26 5.12 -6.75
N ILE A 26 15.53 4.00 -6.88
CA ILE A 26 14.11 4.00 -7.25
C ILE A 26 13.28 4.80 -6.25
N LEU A 27 13.49 4.59 -4.95
CA LEU A 27 12.79 5.33 -3.89
C LEU A 27 13.11 6.83 -3.91
N THR A 28 14.31 7.20 -4.36
CA THR A 28 14.70 8.61 -4.57
C THR A 28 14.01 9.19 -5.80
N GLU A 29 13.95 8.45 -6.91
CA GLU A 29 13.25 8.83 -8.14
C GLU A 29 11.73 9.03 -7.89
N CYS A 30 11.12 8.18 -7.08
CA CYS A 30 9.73 8.34 -6.64
C CYS A 30 9.53 9.48 -5.63
N GLY A 31 10.59 10.17 -5.20
CA GLY A 31 10.53 11.24 -4.20
C GLY A 31 10.25 10.79 -2.77
N LEU A 32 10.23 9.48 -2.51
CA LEU A 32 10.00 8.88 -1.20
C LEU A 32 11.23 8.96 -0.29
N ILE A 33 12.42 9.12 -0.87
CA ILE A 33 13.67 9.33 -0.16
C ILE A 33 14.39 10.56 -0.75
N THR A 34 15.03 11.35 0.10
CA THR A 34 15.94 12.42 -0.30
C THR A 34 17.33 12.13 0.23
N ILE A 35 18.34 12.24 -0.64
CA ILE A 35 19.74 12.09 -0.26
C ILE A 35 20.32 13.49 -0.01
N ARG A 36 20.76 13.78 1.21
CA ARG A 36 21.50 15.00 1.54
C ARG A 36 22.96 14.68 1.79
N GLN A 37 23.85 15.38 1.11
CA GLN A 37 25.29 15.27 1.34
C GLN A 37 25.71 16.31 2.39
N GLN A 38 26.35 15.85 3.47
CA GLN A 38 26.95 16.73 4.47
C GLN A 38 28.42 16.30 4.63
N GLY A 39 29.31 17.05 4.00
CA GLY A 39 30.73 16.71 3.92
C GLY A 39 30.98 15.40 3.16
N ARG A 40 31.68 14.45 3.80
CA ARG A 40 31.96 13.11 3.24
C ARG A 40 30.81 12.12 3.43
N GLU A 41 29.74 12.51 4.12
CA GLU A 41 28.63 11.63 4.46
C GLU A 41 27.39 11.91 3.60
N ARG A 42 26.71 10.84 3.19
CA ARG A 42 25.42 10.89 2.50
C ARG A 42 24.33 10.42 3.45
N PHE A 43 23.34 11.26 3.71
CA PHE A 43 22.20 10.96 4.56
C PHE A 43 20.96 10.67 3.71
N CYS A 44 20.36 9.50 3.90
CA CYS A 44 19.06 9.16 3.31
C CYS A 44 17.95 9.57 4.29
N VAL A 45 17.06 10.46 3.86
CA VAL A 45 15.90 10.91 4.62
C VAL A 45 14.64 10.41 3.93
N ALA A 46 13.82 9.63 4.63
CA ALA A 46 12.52 9.21 4.11
C ALA A 46 11.52 10.36 4.19
N LYS A 47 10.83 10.64 3.08
CA LYS A 47 9.79 11.67 2.98
C LYS A 47 8.45 10.99 2.71
N LEU A 48 7.82 10.54 3.80
CA LEU A 48 6.51 9.87 3.78
C LEU A 48 5.38 10.75 3.23
N GLN A 49 5.54 12.08 3.23
CA GLN A 49 4.58 13.03 2.67
C GLN A 49 4.24 12.77 1.19
N LYS A 50 5.17 12.17 0.43
CA LYS A 50 4.93 11.80 -0.97
C LYS A 50 4.00 10.58 -1.13
N LEU A 51 3.82 9.77 -0.08
CA LEU A 51 2.82 8.71 -0.06
C LEU A 51 1.40 9.24 0.12
N ASP A 52 1.26 10.45 0.66
CA ASP A 52 -0.04 11.05 0.92
C ASP A 52 -0.79 11.34 -0.39
N GLU A 53 -0.06 11.75 -1.43
CA GLU A 53 -0.57 11.92 -2.80
C GLU A 53 -1.12 10.61 -3.38
N VAL A 54 -0.41 9.50 -3.16
CA VAL A 54 -0.87 8.15 -3.57
C VAL A 54 -2.07 7.71 -2.72
N SER A 55 -2.04 7.96 -1.41
CA SER A 55 -3.14 7.63 -0.52
C SER A 55 -4.42 8.37 -0.91
N GLN A 56 -4.32 9.66 -1.22
CA GLN A 56 -5.45 10.47 -1.68
C GLN A 56 -5.99 9.98 -3.02
N TRP A 57 -5.12 9.61 -3.96
CA TRP A 57 -5.54 9.01 -5.23
C TRP A 57 -6.25 7.67 -5.01
N VAL A 58 -5.72 6.78 -4.16
CA VAL A 58 -6.37 5.50 -3.82
C VAL A 58 -7.73 5.72 -3.15
N GLU A 59 -7.85 6.72 -2.28
CA GLU A 59 -9.12 7.08 -1.64
C GLU A 59 -10.22 7.46 -2.66
N GLN A 60 -9.86 8.05 -3.80
CA GLN A 60 -10.84 8.33 -4.86
C GLN A 60 -11.46 7.06 -5.45
N TYR A 61 -10.75 5.94 -5.42
CA TYR A 61 -11.25 4.65 -5.90
C TYR A 61 -11.95 3.85 -4.80
N ARG A 62 -11.86 4.25 -3.52
CA ARG A 62 -12.55 3.56 -2.43
C ARG A 62 -14.05 3.39 -2.68
N PRO A 63 -14.83 4.42 -3.10
CA PRO A 63 -16.26 4.26 -3.32
C PRO A 63 -16.60 3.24 -4.40
N PHE A 64 -15.78 3.17 -5.47
CA PHE A 64 -15.96 2.21 -6.55
C PHE A 64 -15.78 0.77 -6.04
N TRP A 65 -14.71 0.50 -5.29
CA TRP A 65 -14.46 -0.82 -4.73
C TRP A 65 -15.49 -1.21 -3.68
N THR A 66 -15.87 -0.28 -2.79
CA THR A 66 -16.93 -0.50 -1.80
C THR A 66 -18.24 -0.87 -2.48
N ALA A 67 -18.69 -0.12 -3.49
CA ALA A 67 -19.93 -0.43 -4.20
C ALA A 67 -19.91 -1.81 -4.90
N ARG A 68 -18.76 -2.22 -5.44
CA ARG A 68 -18.59 -3.54 -6.06
C ARG A 68 -18.63 -4.66 -5.03
N LEU A 69 -18.04 -4.44 -3.85
CA LEU A 69 -18.07 -5.41 -2.75
C LEU A 69 -19.47 -5.47 -2.12
N ASP A 70 -20.16 -4.35 -1.95
CA ASP A 70 -21.54 -4.30 -1.45
C ASP A 70 -22.49 -5.05 -2.39
N ALA A 71 -22.32 -4.87 -3.72
CA ALA A 71 -23.11 -5.61 -4.71
C ALA A 71 -22.83 -7.11 -4.67
N LEU A 72 -21.58 -7.51 -4.41
CA LEU A 72 -21.21 -8.91 -4.22
C LEU A 72 -21.84 -9.47 -2.94
N ASP A 73 -21.80 -8.72 -1.84
CA ASP A 73 -22.37 -9.11 -0.56
C ASP A 73 -23.90 -9.27 -0.66
N ALA A 74 -24.57 -8.36 -1.37
CA ALA A 74 -25.99 -8.47 -1.68
C ALA A 74 -26.32 -9.73 -2.50
N PHE A 75 -25.52 -10.02 -3.53
CA PHE A 75 -25.67 -11.22 -4.35
C PHE A 75 -25.47 -12.51 -3.54
N LEU A 76 -24.42 -12.56 -2.73
CA LEU A 76 -24.13 -13.71 -1.87
C LEU A 76 -25.20 -13.88 -0.79
N SER A 77 -25.67 -12.80 -0.18
CA SER A 77 -26.78 -12.82 0.78
C SER A 77 -28.06 -13.35 0.15
N GLN A 78 -28.33 -12.99 -1.10
CA GLN A 78 -29.51 -13.46 -1.83
C GLN A 78 -29.38 -14.93 -2.25
N ALA A 79 -28.17 -15.39 -2.58
CA ALA A 79 -27.87 -16.80 -2.84
C ALA A 79 -27.83 -17.67 -1.57
N ALA A 80 -27.51 -17.06 -0.41
CA ALA A 80 -27.49 -17.72 0.89
C ALA A 80 -28.87 -17.80 1.55
N GLN A 81 -29.91 -17.15 1.01
CA GLN A 81 -31.28 -17.38 1.44
C GLN A 81 -31.74 -18.76 0.93
N PRO A 82 -31.96 -19.75 1.81
CA PRO A 82 -32.53 -21.01 1.40
C PRO A 82 -33.95 -20.75 0.89
N ALA A 83 -34.31 -21.41 -0.21
CA ALA A 83 -35.65 -21.43 -0.76
C ALA A 83 -36.68 -21.79 0.32
N VAL A 84 -37.29 -20.80 0.96
CA VAL A 84 -38.46 -21.01 1.83
C VAL A 84 -39.68 -21.18 0.92
N LYS A 85 -39.84 -22.44 0.50
CA LYS A 85 -41.08 -23.18 0.25
C LYS A 85 -42.22 -22.43 -0.45
N ARG A 86 -42.26 -22.66 -1.76
CA ARG A 86 -43.47 -23.03 -2.51
C ARG A 86 -44.47 -23.79 -1.61
N LYS A 87 -45.62 -23.17 -1.30
CA LYS A 87 -46.86 -23.89 -0.97
C LYS A 87 -47.96 -23.43 -1.90
N GLN A 88 -48.17 -24.23 -2.95
CA GLN A 88 -49.50 -24.49 -3.47
C GLN A 88 -50.33 -25.13 -2.34
N SER A 89 -51.52 -24.60 -2.04
CA SER A 89 -52.76 -25.34 -1.68
C SER A 89 -53.83 -24.30 -1.33
N LYS A 90 -54.76 -23.99 -2.25
CA LYS A 90 -56.10 -24.60 -2.36
C LYS A 90 -57.05 -24.17 -1.23
N LYS A 91 -57.86 -23.15 -1.51
CA LYS A 91 -59.31 -23.20 -1.33
C LYS A 91 -59.98 -22.18 -2.27
#